data_AF-A0A2V5T5U3-F1
#
_entry.id   AF-A0A2V5T5U3-F1
#
_cell.length_a   1.000
_cell.length_b   1.000
_cell.length_c   1.000
_cell.angle_alpha   90.00
_cell.angle_beta   90.00
_cell.angle_gamma   90.00
#
_symmetry.space_group_name_H-M   'P 1'
#
loop_
_entity.id
_entity.type
_entity.pdbx_description
1 polymer ?
#
loop_
_entity_poly.entity_id
_entity_poly.type
_entity_poly.pdbx_seq_one_letter_code
_entity_poly.pdbx_strand_id
1 'polypeptide(L)'
;MKVLFLTNEYPPHIYGGAGVHVGYLTRELAKTMPVEVRCFGDQRLEEGNLKVTGFELDTTGFTCPEPLKSAFGAVRRCTDFNTTNIDADIVHCHTWYSHFGGILAEKNYGIPL
;
A
#
# COMPACT_ATOMS: atom_id res chain seq x y z
N MET A 1 12.67 12.43 7.17
CA MET A 1 12.58 11.10 6.56
C MET A 1 11.19 10.54 6.84
N LYS A 2 10.34 10.50 5.83
CA LYS A 2 9.01 9.89 5.82
C LYS A 2 9.07 8.63 4.95
N VAL A 3 8.51 7.54 5.45
CA VAL A 3 8.41 6.27 4.70
C VAL A 3 6.97 6.01 4.27
N LEU A 4 6.79 5.60 3.02
CA LEU A 4 5.53 5.10 2.49
C LEU A 4 5.58 3.58 2.34
N PHE A 5 4.80 2.86 3.14
CA PHE A 5 4.57 1.43 3.01
C PHE A 5 3.45 1.16 2.02
N LEU A 6 3.71 0.31 1.04
CA LEU A 6 2.68 -0.25 0.15
C LEU A 6 2.50 -1.73 0.49
N THR A 7 1.28 -2.12 0.87
CA THR A 7 0.97 -3.49 1.27
C THR A 7 -0.39 -3.93 0.72
N ASN A 8 -0.61 -5.24 0.66
CA ASN A 8 -1.95 -5.78 0.48
C ASN A 8 -2.72 -5.71 1.82
N GLU A 9 -2.20 -6.39 2.84
CA GLU A 9 -2.87 -6.57 4.12
C GLU A 9 -2.43 -5.54 5.16
N TYR A 10 -3.39 -5.07 5.97
CA TYR A 10 -3.18 -4.21 7.13
C TYR A 10 -4.42 -4.28 8.06
N PRO A 11 -4.30 -4.10 9.40
CA PRO A 11 -5.45 -4.21 10.28
C PRO A 11 -6.63 -3.32 9.85
N PRO A 12 -7.88 -3.79 9.97
CA PRO A 12 -8.31 -5.06 10.58
C PRO A 12 -8.22 -6.29 9.64
N HIS A 13 -7.79 -6.11 8.39
CA HIS A 13 -7.82 -7.14 7.34
C HIS A 13 -6.47 -7.85 7.18
N ILE A 14 -6.04 -8.59 8.21
CA ILE A 14 -4.84 -9.43 8.18
C ILE A 14 -5.23 -10.90 8.17
N TYR A 15 -4.67 -11.66 7.23
CA TYR A 15 -4.88 -13.11 7.12
C TYR A 15 -3.55 -13.89 7.07
N GLY A 16 -2.44 -13.23 6.77
CA GLY A 16 -1.13 -13.87 6.62
C GLY A 16 0.00 -13.19 7.40
N GLY A 17 1.15 -13.89 7.46
CA GLY A 17 2.34 -13.40 8.17
C GLY A 17 2.93 -12.10 7.60
N ALA A 18 2.73 -11.83 6.30
CA ALA A 18 3.16 -10.58 5.69
C ALA A 18 2.37 -9.37 6.24
N GLY A 19 1.04 -9.48 6.38
CA GLY A 19 0.22 -8.45 6.99
C GLY A 19 0.58 -8.21 8.45
N VAL A 20 0.81 -9.29 9.22
CA VAL A 20 1.31 -9.20 10.60
C VAL A 20 2.64 -8.45 10.64
N HIS A 21 3.60 -8.84 9.80
CA HIS A 21 4.92 -8.20 9.73
C HIS A 21 4.81 -6.69 9.48
N VAL A 22 4.06 -6.28 8.46
CA VAL A 22 3.86 -4.86 8.14
C VAL A 22 3.21 -4.12 9.31
N GLY A 23 2.15 -4.68 9.89
CA GLY A 23 1.43 -4.04 11.00
C GLY A 23 2.30 -3.78 12.24
N TYR A 24 3.19 -4.71 12.61
CA TYR A 24 4.13 -4.48 13.71
C TYR A 24 5.23 -3.50 13.32
N LEU A 25 5.80 -3.64 12.12
CA LEU A 25 6.90 -2.80 11.65
C LEU A 25 6.49 -1.31 11.57
N THR A 26 5.35 -1.01 10.95
CA THR A 26 4.86 0.37 10.79
C THR A 26 4.56 1.01 12.12
N ARG A 27 3.95 0.28 13.07
CA ARG A 27 3.66 0.77 14.42
C ARG A 27 4.92 1.11 15.21
N GLU A 28 5.95 0.26 15.14
CA GLU A 28 7.20 0.52 15.85
C GLU A 28 8.00 1.65 15.20
N LEU A 29 8.04 1.73 13.87
CA LEU A 29 8.68 2.85 13.15
C LEU A 29 8.00 4.19 13.45
N ALA A 30 6.66 4.23 13.52
CA ALA A 30 5.89 5.43 13.81
C ALA A 30 6.26 6.09 15.16
N LYS A 31 6.85 5.33 16.09
CA LYS A 31 7.37 5.90 17.36
C LYS A 31 8.54 6.87 17.14
N THR A 32 9.19 6.83 15.99
CA THR A 32 10.44 7.56 15.72
C THR A 32 10.42 8.40 14.44
N MET A 33 9.52 8.13 13.49
CA MET A 33 9.43 8.86 12.22
C MET A 33 8.02 8.87 11.62
N PRO A 34 7.70 9.79 10.70
CA PRO A 34 6.47 9.75 9.91
C PRO A 34 6.36 8.50 9.05
N VAL A 35 5.24 7.77 9.19
CA VAL A 35 4.93 6.53 8.46
C VAL A 35 3.57 6.69 7.80
N GLU A 36 3.53 6.49 6.49
CA GLU A 36 2.29 6.35 5.74
C GLU A 36 2.15 4.91 5.26
N VAL A 37 0.97 4.33 5.39
CA VAL A 37 0.64 2.99 4.89
C VAL A 37 -0.51 3.12 3.90
N ARG A 38 -0.31 2.60 2.70
CA ARG A 38 -1.38 2.40 1.72
C ARG A 38 -1.60 0.91 1.55
N CYS A 39 -2.84 0.49 1.77
CA CYS A 39 -3.22 -0.91 1.84
C CYS A 39 -4.49 -1.20 1.03
N PHE A 40 -4.80 -2.47 0.84
CA PHE A 40 -6.06 -2.86 0.22
C PHE A 40 -7.18 -2.85 1.27
N GLY A 41 -8.32 -2.28 0.91
CA GLY A 41 -9.48 -2.19 1.80
C GLY A 41 -9.95 -0.75 2.01
N ASP A 42 -10.54 -0.50 3.18
CA ASP A 42 -11.31 0.68 3.53
C ASP A 42 -10.73 1.43 4.76
N GLN A 43 -9.51 1.07 5.17
CA GLN A 43 -8.87 1.61 6.36
C GLN A 43 -8.75 3.14 6.30
N ARG A 44 -9.11 3.81 7.39
CA ARG A 44 -8.83 5.23 7.60
C ARG A 44 -8.38 5.45 9.04
N LEU A 45 -7.06 5.64 9.21
CA LEU A 45 -6.46 5.87 10.52
C LEU A 45 -5.42 6.98 10.43
N GLU A 46 -5.45 7.90 11.38
CA GLU A 46 -4.39 8.87 11.64
C GLU A 46 -4.12 8.88 13.15
N GLU A 47 -2.95 8.39 13.56
CA GLU A 47 -2.54 8.27 14.96
C GLU A 47 -1.07 8.67 15.11
N GLY A 48 -0.83 9.86 15.69
CA GLY A 48 0.52 10.41 15.83
C GLY A 48 1.23 10.52 14.48
N ASN A 49 2.32 9.77 14.32
CA ASN A 49 3.10 9.73 13.08
C ASN A 49 2.62 8.67 12.08
N LEU A 50 1.62 7.86 12.41
CA LEU A 50 1.11 6.79 11.57
C LEU A 50 -0.16 7.23 10.84
N LYS A 51 -0.12 7.21 9.51
CA LYS A 51 -1.30 7.38 8.65
C LYS A 51 -1.54 6.11 7.86
N VAL A 52 -2.78 5.63 7.84
CA VAL A 52 -3.19 4.44 7.08
C VAL A 52 -4.37 4.79 6.19
N THR A 53 -4.26 4.44 4.91
CA THR A 53 -5.31 4.62 3.92
C THR A 53 -5.52 3.32 3.15
N GLY A 54 -6.73 2.79 3.22
CA GLY A 54 -7.20 1.69 2.40
C GLY A 54 -7.63 2.18 1.02
N PHE A 55 -7.37 1.36 0.00
CA PHE A 55 -7.85 1.57 -1.35
C PHE A 55 -8.78 0.41 -1.73
N GLU A 56 -10.05 0.75 -1.88
CA GLU A 56 -11.08 -0.15 -2.38
C GLU A 56 -10.89 -0.39 -3.89
N LEU A 57 -11.55 -1.42 -4.41
CA LEU A 57 -11.45 -1.80 -5.80
C LEU A 57 -12.83 -2.14 -6.35
N ASP A 58 -13.27 -1.39 -7.35
CA ASP A 58 -14.40 -1.78 -8.17
C ASP A 58 -13.93 -2.66 -9.34
N THR A 59 -14.41 -3.91 -9.36
CA THR A 59 -14.11 -4.88 -10.41
C THR A 59 -15.29 -5.14 -11.34
N THR A 60 -16.40 -4.40 -11.22
CA THR A 60 -17.62 -4.61 -12.04
C THR A 60 -17.33 -4.48 -13.54
N GLY A 61 -16.37 -3.65 -13.93
CA GLY A 61 -15.92 -3.50 -15.32
C GLY A 61 -14.92 -4.55 -15.81
N PHE A 62 -14.48 -5.49 -14.97
CA PHE A 62 -13.48 -6.47 -15.37
C PHE A 62 -14.13 -7.63 -16.13
N THR A 63 -13.97 -7.64 -17.45
CA THR A 63 -14.47 -8.70 -18.35
C THR A 63 -13.48 -9.85 -18.58
N CYS A 64 -12.30 -9.79 -17.95
CA CYS A 64 -11.29 -10.85 -18.02
C CYS A 64 -11.72 -12.13 -17.29
N PRO A 65 -11.11 -13.30 -17.60
CA PRO A 65 -11.31 -14.53 -16.86
C PRO A 65 -11.07 -14.38 -15.35
N GLU A 66 -11.84 -15.12 -14.54
CA GLU A 66 -11.81 -15.04 -13.08
C GLU A 66 -10.40 -15.11 -12.46
N PRO A 67 -9.48 -16.00 -12.90
CA PRO A 67 -8.14 -16.07 -12.32
C PRO A 67 -7.29 -14.79 -12.50
N LEU A 68 -7.62 -13.93 -13.49
CA LEU A 68 -6.86 -12.72 -13.78
C LEU A 68 -7.36 -11.49 -13.01
N LYS A 69 -8.58 -11.54 -12.43
CA LYS A 69 -9.16 -10.40 -11.73
C LYS A 69 -8.32 -9.95 -10.54
N SER A 70 -7.73 -10.89 -9.80
CA SER A 70 -6.87 -10.59 -8.66
C SER A 70 -5.59 -9.86 -9.06
N ALA A 71 -4.94 -10.30 -10.14
CA ALA A 71 -3.74 -9.69 -10.68
C ALA A 71 -4.01 -8.27 -11.21
N PHE A 72 -5.05 -8.10 -12.03
CA PHE A 72 -5.42 -6.77 -12.53
C PHE A 72 -5.95 -5.86 -11.41
N GLY A 73 -6.59 -6.42 -10.40
CA GLY A 73 -7.00 -5.68 -9.21
C GLY A 73 -5.82 -5.13 -8.42
N ALA A 74 -4.74 -5.91 -8.28
CA ALA A 74 -3.50 -5.45 -7.66
C ALA A 74 -2.85 -4.32 -8.48
N VAL A 75 -2.75 -4.47 -9.81
CA VAL A 75 -2.22 -3.42 -10.71
C VAL A 75 -3.06 -2.14 -10.64
N ARG A 76 -4.40 -2.27 -10.60
CA ARG A 76 -5.30 -1.12 -10.47
C ARG A 76 -5.05 -0.37 -9.17
N ARG A 77 -5.02 -1.06 -8.03
CA ARG A 77 -4.71 -0.42 -6.74
C ARG A 77 -3.30 0.15 -6.67
N CYS A 78 -2.30 -0.47 -7.30
CA CYS A 78 -0.97 0.12 -7.43
C CYS A 78 -1.00 1.46 -8.18
N THR A 79 -1.85 1.58 -9.20
CA THR A 79 -2.10 2.84 -9.90
C THR A 79 -2.79 3.82 -8.95
N ASP A 80 -3.87 3.41 -8.28
CA ASP A 80 -4.65 4.26 -7.39
C ASP A 80 -3.80 4.79 -6.21
N PHE A 81 -2.93 3.94 -5.64
CA PHE A 81 -1.90 4.34 -4.68
C PHE A 81 -1.13 5.53 -5.20
N ASN A 82 -0.62 5.49 -6.42
CA ASN A 82 0.17 6.57 -7.00
C ASN A 82 -0.68 7.79 -7.41
N THR A 83 -1.98 7.64 -7.71
CA THR A 83 -2.84 8.80 -7.99
C THR A 83 -3.11 9.67 -6.76
N THR A 84 -2.87 9.13 -5.56
CA THR A 84 -2.81 9.93 -4.33
C THR A 84 -1.39 10.48 -4.17
N ASN A 85 -1.24 11.79 -4.03
CA ASN A 85 0.06 12.46 -3.94
C ASN A 85 1.04 11.73 -3.00
N ILE A 86 2.29 11.55 -3.42
CA ILE A 86 3.35 10.94 -2.62
C ILE A 86 4.33 12.04 -2.19
N ASP A 87 4.42 12.26 -0.89
CA ASP A 87 5.32 13.20 -0.19
C ASP A 87 6.34 12.47 0.69
N ALA A 88 6.57 11.17 0.46
CA ALA A 88 7.53 10.35 1.19
C ALA A 88 8.94 10.45 0.61
N ASP A 89 9.94 10.17 1.45
CA ASP A 89 11.36 10.14 1.05
C ASP A 89 11.79 8.77 0.53
N ILE A 90 11.04 7.71 0.88
CA ILE A 90 11.30 6.32 0.48
C ILE A 90 9.99 5.52 0.45
N VAL A 91 9.85 4.62 -0.53
CA VAL A 91 8.75 3.66 -0.62
C VAL A 91 9.25 2.27 -0.22
N HIS A 92 8.50 1.57 0.63
CA HIS A 92 8.82 0.20 1.05
C HIS A 92 7.64 -0.72 0.71
N CYS A 93 7.84 -1.61 -0.26
CA CYS A 93 6.80 -2.53 -0.73
C CYS A 93 6.85 -3.89 -0.03
N HIS A 94 5.69 -4.44 0.29
CA HIS A 94 5.55 -5.82 0.77
C HIS A 94 4.67 -6.64 -0.17
N THR A 95 5.19 -7.80 -0.58
CA THR A 95 4.60 -8.78 -1.51
C THR A 95 4.48 -8.30 -2.96
N TRP A 96 4.21 -9.23 -3.88
CA TRP A 96 4.04 -8.92 -5.30
C TRP A 96 2.84 -7.99 -5.58
N TYR A 97 1.83 -8.02 -4.70
CA TYR A 97 0.60 -7.24 -4.87
C TYR A 97 0.84 -5.72 -4.92
N SER A 98 1.89 -5.24 -4.25
CA SER A 98 2.20 -3.80 -4.10
C SER A 98 3.43 -3.34 -4.90
N HIS A 99 4.24 -4.30 -5.40
CA HIS A 99 5.55 -4.02 -5.97
C HIS A 99 5.47 -3.12 -7.22
N PHE A 100 4.43 -3.28 -8.04
CA PHE A 100 4.21 -2.39 -9.18
C PHE A 100 3.94 -0.94 -8.74
N GLY A 101 3.27 -0.75 -7.60
CA GLY A 101 3.06 0.58 -7.01
C GLY A 101 4.38 1.24 -6.60
N GLY A 102 5.33 0.47 -6.10
CA GLY A 102 6.69 0.93 -5.81
C GLY A 102 7.44 1.36 -7.07
N ILE A 103 7.39 0.54 -8.13
CA ILE A 103 8.00 0.87 -9.43
C ILE A 103 7.42 2.17 -9.99
N LEU A 104 6.09 2.35 -9.91
CA LEU A 104 5.44 3.57 -10.34
C LEU A 104 5.89 4.80 -9.53
N ALA A 105 6.07 4.64 -8.21
CA ALA A 105 6.58 5.72 -7.37
C ALA A 105 8.01 6.10 -7.76
N GLU A 106 8.88 5.11 -7.95
CA GLU A 106 10.26 5.32 -8.39
C GLU A 106 10.33 6.03 -9.74
N LYS A 107 9.59 5.53 -10.75
CA LYS A 107 9.68 6.05 -12.12
C LYS A 107 9.00 7.41 -12.30
N ASN A 108 7.92 7.69 -11.59
CA ASN A 108 7.13 8.91 -11.80
C ASN A 108 7.42 10.01 -10.78
N TYR A 109 7.87 9.66 -9.57
CA TYR A 109 8.17 10.62 -8.50
C TYR A 109 9.67 10.72 -8.19
N GLY A 110 10.51 9.82 -8.72
CA GLY A 110 11.93 9.79 -8.43
C GLY A 110 12.25 9.36 -6.98
N ILE A 111 11.30 8.72 -6.30
CA ILE A 111 11.42 8.31 -4.90
C ILE A 111 12.02 6.89 -4.85
N PRO A 112 13.07 6.63 -4.06
CA PRO A 112 13.67 5.31 -3.97
C PRO A 112 12.68 4.25 -3.46
N LEU A 113 12.82 3.04 -4.01
CA LEU A 113 12.07 1.82 -3.67
C LEU A 113 12.96 0.82 -2.91
#